data_AF-A0A093LBX2-F1
#
_entry.id   AF-A0A093LBX2-F1
#
_cell.length_a   1.000
_cell.length_b   1.000
_cell.length_c   1.000
_cell.angle_alpha   90.00
_cell.angle_beta   90.00
_cell.angle_gamma   90.00
#
_symmetry.space_group_name_H-M   'P 1'
#
loop_
_entity.id
_entity.type
_entity.pdbx_description
1 polymer ?
#
loop_
_entity_poly.entity_id
_entity_poly.type
_entity_poly.pdbx_seq_one_letter_code
_entity_poly.pdbx_strand_id
1 'polypeptide(L)'
;DLSLLRFISAELTRGYFLEHNEAKYTERRERVYTCMRIPKELEKLMFFGIFLCLDAFLYVFTLLPLRVFLAMFRFITLPCYGLRDRRLLQPAQVCDILKGVILVICYFMMHYVDYSMMYHLIRGQSVIKLYIIYNMLEVADRLFSSFGQDILDALYWTATEPKERKRAHIGVIPHFFMAVLYVFLHAILIMVQATTLNVAFNSHNKSLLTIMMSNNFVEIKGSVFKKFEKNNLFQMSNSDIKERFTNYVLLLIVCLRNMEQFSWNPDHLWVLFPDVCMVVASEIAVDIVKHAFITKFNDITADVYSEYRASLAFDLVSSRQKNDYSDSVSRRMGFIPLPLAVLLIRVVTSSIKVQGVLAYVCVVLFYCG
;
A
#
# COMPACT_ATOMS: atom_id res chain seq x y z
N ASP A 1 30.66 -64.57 15.36
CA ASP A 1 31.18 -63.20 15.52
C ASP A 1 31.15 -62.42 14.23
N LEU A 2 30.20 -61.46 14.16
CA LEU A 2 30.10 -60.46 13.12
C LEU A 2 31.37 -59.59 13.21
N SER A 3 32.37 -59.84 12.37
CA SER A 3 33.61 -59.07 12.47
C SER A 3 33.32 -57.61 12.15
N LEU A 4 33.64 -56.73 13.09
CA LEU A 4 33.59 -55.28 12.93
C LEU A 4 34.25 -54.85 11.62
N LEU A 5 35.29 -55.57 11.18
CA LEU A 5 35.97 -55.35 9.91
C LEU A 5 35.09 -55.62 8.68
N ARG A 6 34.20 -56.62 8.69
CA ARG A 6 33.22 -56.82 7.61
C ARG A 6 32.15 -55.75 7.61
N PHE A 7 31.69 -55.31 8.78
CA PHE A 7 30.73 -54.21 8.88
C PHE A 7 31.34 -52.89 8.41
N ILE A 8 32.56 -52.57 8.84
CA ILE A 8 33.30 -51.38 8.44
C ILE A 8 33.64 -51.43 6.96
N SER A 9 34.10 -52.58 6.43
CA SER A 9 34.38 -52.75 5.00
C SER A 9 33.11 -52.63 4.17
N ALA A 10 31.99 -53.22 4.61
CA ALA A 10 30.70 -53.09 3.94
C ALA A 10 30.20 -51.63 3.96
N GLU A 11 30.34 -50.91 5.07
CA GLU A 11 29.87 -49.52 5.17
C GLU A 11 30.82 -48.53 4.45
N LEU A 12 32.13 -48.81 4.37
CA LEU A 12 33.09 -48.04 3.57
C LEU A 12 32.97 -48.28 2.06
N THR A 13 32.58 -49.50 1.66
CA THR A 13 32.36 -49.85 0.24
C THR A 13 30.90 -49.68 -0.20
N ARG A 14 30.00 -49.34 0.73
CA ARG A 14 28.62 -48.97 0.44
C ARG A 14 28.62 -47.65 -0.33
N GLY A 15 28.68 -47.77 -1.65
CA GLY A 15 28.39 -46.66 -2.55
C GLY A 15 27.04 -46.07 -2.15
N TYR A 16 26.96 -44.73 -2.08
CA TYR A 16 25.68 -44.03 -1.95
C TYR A 16 24.84 -44.33 -3.20
N PHE A 17 24.12 -45.45 -3.22
CA PHE A 17 23.15 -45.76 -4.25
C PHE A 17 21.93 -44.87 -4.05
N LEU A 18 22.04 -43.63 -4.56
CA LEU A 18 20.95 -42.66 -4.63
C LEU A 18 19.72 -43.22 -5.38
N GLU A 19 19.90 -44.22 -6.25
CA GLU A 19 18.83 -44.91 -6.99
C GLU A 19 17.80 -45.60 -6.09
N HIS A 20 18.20 -46.20 -4.96
CA HIS A 20 17.24 -46.91 -4.09
C HIS A 20 16.31 -45.97 -3.32
N ASN A 21 16.65 -44.67 -3.30
CA ASN A 21 15.85 -43.59 -2.71
C ASN A 21 15.49 -42.53 -3.78
N GLU A 22 15.52 -42.89 -5.06
CA GLU A 22 15.33 -41.95 -6.17
C GLU A 22 14.03 -41.18 -6.02
N ALA A 23 12.93 -41.84 -5.67
CA ALA A 23 11.63 -41.20 -5.38
C ALA A 23 11.72 -40.14 -4.26
N LYS A 24 12.48 -40.39 -3.20
CA LYS A 24 12.67 -39.46 -2.08
C LYS A 24 13.58 -38.29 -2.45
N TYR A 25 14.59 -38.51 -3.28
CA TYR A 25 15.51 -37.45 -3.74
C TYR A 25 14.91 -36.61 -4.87
N THR A 26 14.11 -37.20 -5.75
CA THR A 26 13.33 -36.50 -6.78
C THR A 26 12.26 -35.61 -6.14
N GLU A 27 11.54 -36.10 -5.14
CA GLU A 27 10.59 -35.30 -4.36
C GLU A 27 11.30 -34.13 -3.63
N ARG A 28 12.46 -34.38 -3.02
CA ARG A 28 13.27 -33.30 -2.41
C ARG A 28 13.74 -32.28 -3.44
N ARG A 29 14.10 -32.72 -4.64
CA ARG A 29 14.53 -31.86 -5.75
C ARG A 29 13.37 -31.03 -6.28
N GLU A 30 12.19 -31.60 -6.45
CA GLU A 30 10.96 -30.88 -6.82
C GLU A 30 10.58 -29.83 -5.78
N ARG A 31 10.72 -30.13 -4.49
CA ARG A 31 10.52 -29.12 -3.43
C ARG A 31 11.50 -27.95 -3.54
N VAL A 32 12.76 -28.21 -3.91
CA VAL A 32 13.76 -27.14 -4.15
C VAL A 32 13.40 -26.32 -5.40
N TYR A 33 13.03 -26.96 -6.51
CA TYR A 33 12.60 -26.23 -7.71
C TYR A 33 11.31 -25.43 -7.50
N THR A 34 10.38 -25.97 -6.71
CA THR A 34 9.17 -25.24 -6.29
C THR A 34 9.56 -24.03 -5.44
N CYS A 35 10.49 -24.18 -4.50
CA CYS A 35 11.04 -23.09 -3.71
C CYS A 35 11.72 -22.00 -4.56
N MET A 36 12.40 -22.37 -5.66
CA MET A 36 12.98 -21.42 -6.59
C MET A 36 11.95 -20.75 -7.52
N ARG A 37 10.81 -21.40 -7.77
CA ARG A 37 9.72 -20.86 -8.60
C ARG A 37 8.85 -19.87 -7.83
N ILE A 38 8.69 -20.05 -6.51
CA ILE A 38 7.88 -19.18 -5.65
C ILE A 38 8.26 -17.69 -5.77
N PRO A 39 9.53 -17.26 -5.64
CA PRO A 39 9.91 -15.86 -5.79
C PRO A 39 9.45 -15.26 -7.12
N LYS A 40 9.57 -16.02 -8.21
CA LYS A 40 9.20 -15.56 -9.55
C LYS A 40 7.69 -15.38 -9.73
N GLU A 41 6.88 -16.31 -9.21
CA GLU A 41 5.42 -16.20 -9.30
C GLU A 41 4.86 -15.17 -8.32
N LEU A 42 5.46 -15.05 -7.13
CA LEU A 42 5.14 -14.01 -6.15
C LEU A 42 5.41 -12.62 -6.74
N GLU A 43 6.60 -12.36 -7.28
CA GLU A 43 6.94 -11.03 -7.80
C GLU A 43 6.06 -10.63 -9.00
N LYS A 44 5.58 -11.57 -9.81
CA LYS A 44 4.55 -11.26 -10.83
C LYS A 44 3.24 -10.80 -10.23
N LEU A 45 2.80 -11.43 -9.13
CA LEU A 45 1.61 -11.01 -8.38
C LEU A 45 1.84 -9.64 -7.74
N MET A 46 2.97 -9.45 -7.06
CA MET A 46 3.33 -8.19 -6.39
C MET A 46 3.35 -7.03 -7.38
N PHE A 47 4.05 -7.20 -8.52
CA PHE A 47 4.13 -6.20 -9.57
C PHE A 47 2.75 -5.85 -10.13
N PHE A 48 1.94 -6.85 -10.49
CA PHE A 48 0.57 -6.60 -10.97
C PHE A 48 -0.28 -5.86 -9.94
N GLY A 49 -0.19 -6.23 -8.67
CA GLY A 49 -0.88 -5.57 -7.57
C GLY A 49 -0.43 -4.11 -7.36
N ILE A 50 0.86 -3.83 -7.47
CA ILE A 50 1.41 -2.48 -7.41
C ILE A 50 0.84 -1.60 -8.52
N PHE A 51 0.70 -2.10 -9.75
CA PHE A 51 0.04 -1.34 -10.83
C PHE A 51 -1.44 -1.07 -10.56
N LEU A 52 -2.15 -2.01 -9.93
CA LEU A 52 -3.54 -1.79 -9.52
C LEU A 52 -3.64 -0.69 -8.45
N CYS A 53 -2.77 -0.72 -7.44
CA CYS A 53 -2.71 0.34 -6.44
C CYS A 53 -2.32 1.69 -7.06
N LEU A 54 -1.38 1.68 -8.02
CA LEU A 54 -0.97 2.87 -8.75
C LEU A 54 -2.11 3.45 -9.59
N ASP A 55 -2.88 2.63 -10.32
CA ASP A 55 -4.06 3.06 -11.08
C ASP A 55 -5.10 3.70 -10.14
N ALA A 56 -5.41 3.05 -9.02
CA ALA A 56 -6.33 3.58 -8.01
C ALA A 56 -5.83 4.88 -7.36
N PHE A 57 -4.52 4.99 -7.13
CA PHE A 57 -3.90 6.20 -6.58
C PHE A 57 -3.93 7.34 -7.58
N LEU A 58 -3.51 7.09 -8.83
CA LEU A 58 -3.53 8.07 -9.93
C LEU A 58 -4.95 8.54 -10.26
N TYR A 59 -5.96 7.66 -10.15
CA TYR A 59 -7.36 8.04 -10.30
C TYR A 59 -7.77 9.21 -9.40
N VAL A 60 -7.27 9.24 -8.15
CA VAL A 60 -7.56 10.33 -7.20
C VAL A 60 -7.01 11.67 -7.68
N PHE A 61 -5.89 11.66 -8.41
CA PHE A 61 -5.29 12.88 -8.95
C PHE A 61 -5.89 13.29 -10.27
N THR A 62 -6.13 12.36 -11.20
CA THR A 62 -6.48 12.68 -12.60
C THR A 62 -7.98 12.68 -12.84
N LEU A 63 -8.63 11.55 -12.58
CA LEU A 63 -10.04 11.33 -12.96
C LEU A 63 -11.01 11.88 -11.92
N LEU A 64 -10.68 11.81 -10.63
CA LEU A 64 -11.56 12.29 -9.56
C LEU A 64 -11.85 13.80 -9.68
N PRO A 65 -10.85 14.71 -9.80
CA PRO A 65 -11.15 16.14 -9.90
C PRO A 65 -11.90 16.49 -11.19
N LEU A 66 -11.56 15.84 -12.31
CA LEU A 66 -12.28 16.01 -13.58
C LEU A 66 -13.76 15.61 -13.45
N ARG A 67 -14.06 14.47 -12.82
CA ARG A 67 -15.44 14.02 -12.59
C ARG A 67 -16.20 14.95 -11.66
N VAL A 68 -15.57 15.42 -10.58
CA VAL A 68 -16.17 16.40 -9.66
C VAL A 68 -16.47 17.70 -10.40
N PHE A 69 -15.53 18.20 -11.21
CA PHE A 69 -15.73 19.41 -12.01
C PHE A 69 -16.88 19.25 -13.02
N LEU A 70 -16.93 18.14 -13.75
CA LEU A 70 -18.03 17.84 -14.68
C LEU A 70 -19.38 17.71 -13.95
N ALA A 71 -19.41 17.10 -12.77
CA ALA A 71 -20.62 16.98 -11.98
C ALA A 71 -21.10 18.35 -11.47
N MET A 72 -20.19 19.21 -11.02
CA MET A 72 -20.48 20.60 -10.64
C MET A 72 -20.98 21.42 -11.84
N PHE A 73 -20.34 21.29 -13.00
CA PHE A 73 -20.77 21.96 -14.23
C PHE A 73 -22.18 21.52 -14.67
N ARG A 74 -22.48 20.21 -14.59
CA ARG A 74 -23.83 19.69 -14.86
C ARG A 74 -24.85 20.23 -13.86
N PHE A 75 -24.50 20.30 -12.57
CA PHE A 75 -25.37 20.85 -11.54
C PHE A 75 -25.72 22.33 -11.80
N ILE A 76 -24.75 23.13 -12.26
CA ILE A 76 -24.93 24.56 -12.59
C ILE A 76 -25.71 24.76 -13.90
N THR A 77 -25.51 23.89 -14.90
CA THR A 77 -26.19 24.00 -16.22
C THR A 77 -27.59 23.39 -16.24
N LEU A 78 -27.90 22.41 -15.39
CA LEU A 78 -29.22 21.80 -15.25
C LEU A 78 -30.39 22.79 -15.08
N PRO A 79 -30.29 23.83 -14.21
CA PRO A 79 -31.38 24.81 -14.06
C PRO A 79 -31.63 25.64 -15.34
N CYS A 80 -30.67 25.71 -16.27
CA CYS A 80 -30.82 26.47 -17.51
C CYS A 80 -31.44 25.68 -18.69
N TYR A 81 -31.42 24.34 -18.67
CA TYR A 81 -31.78 23.51 -19.83
C TYR A 81 -33.17 22.85 -19.80
N GLY A 82 -34.03 23.18 -18.83
CA GLY A 82 -35.41 22.68 -18.79
C GLY A 82 -35.50 21.22 -18.32
N LEU A 83 -36.18 21.03 -17.20
CA LEU A 83 -36.39 19.75 -16.52
C LEU A 83 -36.98 18.66 -17.43
N ARG A 84 -36.18 17.69 -17.90
CA ARG A 84 -36.72 16.47 -18.51
C ARG A 84 -36.12 15.15 -18.03
N ASP A 85 -34.98 15.12 -17.35
CA ASP A 85 -34.45 13.88 -16.76
C ASP A 85 -34.34 13.95 -15.23
N ARG A 86 -35.22 13.20 -14.54
CA ARG A 86 -35.37 13.17 -13.07
C ARG A 86 -34.35 12.30 -12.33
N ARG A 87 -33.24 11.90 -12.96
CA ARG A 87 -32.08 11.31 -12.24
C ARG A 87 -31.02 12.39 -12.06
N LEU A 88 -31.22 13.22 -11.04
CA LEU A 88 -30.44 14.44 -10.78
C LEU A 88 -28.92 14.24 -10.74
N LEU A 89 -28.42 13.08 -10.27
CA LEU A 89 -27.02 12.62 -10.38
C LEU A 89 -27.02 11.08 -10.35
N GLN A 90 -26.08 10.44 -11.07
CA GLN A 90 -25.86 9.00 -10.91
C GLN A 90 -25.26 8.72 -9.51
N PRO A 91 -25.59 7.58 -8.87
CA PRO A 91 -25.03 7.22 -7.55
C PRO A 91 -23.50 7.29 -7.49
N ALA A 92 -22.82 6.86 -8.55
CA ALA A 92 -21.37 6.96 -8.69
C ALA A 92 -20.85 8.41 -8.61
N GLN A 93 -21.56 9.36 -9.21
CA GLN A 93 -21.19 10.78 -9.18
C GLN A 93 -21.35 11.38 -7.77
N VAL A 94 -22.33 10.92 -7.00
CA VAL A 94 -22.49 11.34 -5.60
C VAL A 94 -21.32 10.86 -4.77
N CYS A 95 -20.88 9.62 -4.93
CA CYS A 95 -19.69 9.09 -4.25
C CYS A 95 -18.40 9.84 -4.65
N ASP A 96 -18.22 10.12 -5.95
CA ASP A 96 -17.06 10.89 -6.44
C ASP A 96 -17.03 12.32 -5.89
N ILE A 97 -18.19 13.01 -5.82
CA ILE A 97 -18.30 14.33 -5.15
C ILE A 97 -17.93 14.22 -3.68
N LEU A 98 -18.44 13.22 -2.97
CA LEU A 98 -18.19 13.04 -1.55
C LEU A 98 -16.70 12.83 -1.25
N LYS A 99 -16.02 11.99 -2.05
CA LYS A 99 -14.56 11.81 -2.01
C LYS A 99 -13.82 13.11 -2.23
N GLY A 100 -14.23 13.88 -3.25
CA GLY A 100 -13.64 15.19 -3.56
C GLY A 100 -13.77 16.18 -2.41
N VAL A 101 -14.96 16.26 -1.79
CA VAL A 101 -15.19 17.16 -0.64
C VAL A 101 -14.37 16.72 0.58
N ILE A 102 -14.30 15.41 0.88
CA ILE A 102 -13.45 14.89 1.97
C ILE A 102 -11.99 15.27 1.72
N LEU A 103 -11.49 15.05 0.50
CA LEU A 103 -10.11 15.36 0.14
C LEU A 103 -9.78 16.85 0.31
N VAL A 104 -10.67 17.75 -0.14
CA VAL A 104 -10.49 19.20 0.00
C VAL A 104 -10.50 19.63 1.47
N ILE A 105 -11.45 19.15 2.26
CA ILE A 105 -11.52 19.49 3.70
C ILE A 105 -10.27 18.98 4.43
N CYS A 106 -9.89 17.72 4.20
CA CYS A 106 -8.70 17.14 4.83
C CYS A 106 -7.41 17.85 4.39
N TYR A 107 -7.31 18.31 3.15
CA TYR A 107 -6.17 19.13 2.68
C TYR A 107 -6.04 20.43 3.49
N PHE A 108 -7.13 21.17 3.67
CA PHE A 108 -7.12 22.39 4.49
C PHE A 108 -6.80 22.11 5.95
N MET A 109 -7.38 21.04 6.53
CA MET A 109 -7.07 20.63 7.90
C MET A 109 -5.58 20.26 8.05
N MET A 110 -5.01 19.57 7.07
CA MET A 110 -3.60 19.16 7.08
C MET A 110 -2.64 20.34 6.97
N HIS A 111 -3.06 21.50 6.46
CA HIS A 111 -2.25 22.72 6.43
C HIS A 111 -1.95 23.27 7.85
N TYR A 112 -2.81 22.99 8.83
CA TYR A 112 -2.60 23.44 10.22
C TYR A 112 -1.53 22.64 10.96
N VAL A 113 -1.13 21.48 10.45
CA VAL A 113 -0.15 20.62 11.12
C VAL A 113 1.24 20.97 10.59
N ASP A 114 2.12 21.58 11.38
CA ASP A 114 3.46 21.95 10.92
C ASP A 114 4.42 20.74 10.81
N TYR A 115 4.97 20.53 9.61
CA TYR A 115 5.96 19.46 9.36
C TYR A 115 7.27 19.71 10.12
N SER A 116 7.73 20.95 10.17
CA SER A 116 9.05 21.28 10.73
C SER A 116 9.10 20.98 12.22
N MET A 117 8.05 21.40 12.94
CA MET A 117 7.87 21.08 14.35
C MET A 117 7.89 19.57 14.58
N MET A 118 7.12 18.81 13.80
CA MET A 118 7.06 17.36 13.92
C MET A 118 8.43 16.70 13.64
N TYR A 119 9.17 17.16 12.63
CA TYR A 119 10.52 16.66 12.33
C TYR A 119 11.48 16.91 13.50
N HIS A 120 11.48 18.11 14.09
CA HIS A 120 12.33 18.43 15.24
C HIS A 120 11.96 17.61 16.49
N LEU A 121 10.66 17.41 16.76
CA LEU A 121 10.18 16.60 17.87
C LEU A 121 10.62 15.14 17.76
N ILE A 122 10.49 14.56 16.56
CA ILE A 122 10.85 13.16 16.28
C ILE A 122 12.37 12.99 16.29
N ARG A 123 13.12 13.91 15.67
CA ARG A 123 14.59 13.92 15.66
C ARG A 123 15.20 14.03 17.06
N GLY A 124 14.52 14.69 17.99
CA GLY A 124 14.98 14.83 19.38
C GLY A 124 14.84 13.56 20.24
N GLN A 125 14.21 12.49 19.73
CA GLN A 125 14.05 11.24 20.47
C GLN A 125 15.28 10.34 20.37
N SER A 126 15.44 9.44 21.36
CA SER A 126 16.48 8.40 21.29
C SER A 126 16.12 7.33 20.25
N VAL A 127 17.14 6.70 19.67
CA VAL A 127 17.00 5.68 18.59
C VAL A 127 16.04 4.56 19.00
N ILE A 128 16.14 4.06 20.24
CA ILE A 128 15.27 2.99 20.76
C ILE A 128 13.80 3.44 20.82
N LYS A 129 13.53 4.66 21.30
CA LYS A 129 12.16 5.20 21.34
C LYS A 129 11.60 5.37 19.94
N LEU A 130 12.42 5.84 19.01
CA LEU A 130 12.02 6.07 17.63
C LEU A 130 11.70 4.75 16.90
N TYR A 131 12.45 3.69 17.17
CA TYR A 131 12.13 2.34 16.71
C TYR A 131 10.76 1.85 17.23
N ILE A 132 10.49 2.00 18.53
CA ILE A 132 9.20 1.61 19.11
C ILE A 132 8.06 2.40 18.47
N ILE A 133 8.25 3.72 18.28
CA ILE A 133 7.25 4.58 17.61
C ILE A 133 6.99 4.08 16.19
N TYR A 134 8.03 3.76 15.42
CA TYR A 134 7.86 3.23 14.06
C TYR A 134 7.01 1.96 14.04
N ASN A 135 7.33 0.98 14.89
CA ASN A 135 6.56 -0.26 14.97
C ASN A 135 5.11 -0.03 15.41
N MET A 136 4.87 0.90 16.35
CA MET A 136 3.51 1.25 16.76
C MET A 136 2.72 1.95 15.65
N LEU A 137 3.39 2.78 14.84
CA LEU A 137 2.76 3.42 13.69
C LEU A 137 2.41 2.41 12.59
N GLU A 138 3.24 1.40 12.36
CA GLU A 138 2.95 0.31 11.42
C GLU A 138 1.70 -0.47 11.83
N VAL A 139 1.60 -0.86 13.12
CA VAL A 139 0.41 -1.52 13.66
C VAL A 139 -0.82 -0.61 13.57
N ALA A 140 -0.65 0.68 13.88
CA ALA A 140 -1.73 1.65 13.80
C ALA A 140 -2.22 1.84 12.35
N ASP A 141 -1.34 1.89 11.35
CA ASP A 141 -1.73 1.97 9.92
C ASP A 141 -2.60 0.78 9.51
N ARG A 142 -2.22 -0.44 9.92
CA ARG A 142 -3.00 -1.67 9.67
C ARG A 142 -4.40 -1.58 10.29
N LEU A 143 -4.51 -1.07 11.53
CA LEU A 143 -5.79 -0.88 12.23
C LEU A 143 -6.66 0.22 11.58
N PHE A 144 -6.09 1.38 11.29
CA PHE A 144 -6.79 2.50 10.64
C PHE A 144 -7.23 2.12 9.23
N SER A 145 -6.44 1.33 8.53
CA SER A 145 -6.79 0.84 7.21
C SER A 145 -8.02 -0.06 7.22
N SER A 146 -8.06 -1.03 8.13
CA SER A 146 -9.22 -1.92 8.29
C SER A 146 -10.48 -1.13 8.67
N PHE A 147 -10.38 -0.31 9.73
CA PHE A 147 -11.50 0.48 10.22
C PHE A 147 -12.00 1.53 9.22
N GLY A 148 -11.08 2.08 8.42
CA GLY A 148 -11.39 3.10 7.42
C GLY A 148 -12.25 2.61 6.28
N GLN A 149 -12.06 1.36 5.85
CA GLN A 149 -12.86 0.78 4.79
C GLN A 149 -14.33 0.71 5.20
N ASP A 150 -14.58 0.28 6.43
CA ASP A 150 -15.93 0.19 7.00
C ASP A 150 -16.59 1.59 7.11
N ILE A 151 -15.84 2.60 7.56
CA ILE A 151 -16.36 3.98 7.67
C ILE A 151 -16.75 4.55 6.29
N LEU A 152 -15.86 4.40 5.31
CA LEU A 152 -16.08 4.94 3.97
C LEU A 152 -17.20 4.18 3.25
N ASP A 153 -17.27 2.85 3.40
CA ASP A 153 -18.33 2.04 2.83
C ASP A 153 -19.69 2.37 3.46
N ALA A 154 -19.76 2.56 4.78
CA ALA A 154 -20.97 3.00 5.47
C ALA A 154 -21.44 4.37 4.96
N LEU A 155 -20.51 5.29 4.73
CA LEU A 155 -20.82 6.61 4.19
C LEU A 155 -21.35 6.53 2.75
N TYR A 156 -20.68 5.80 1.85
CA TYR A 156 -21.10 5.68 0.46
C TYR A 156 -22.45 4.96 0.32
N TRP A 157 -22.68 3.93 1.13
CA TRP A 157 -23.96 3.24 1.19
C TRP A 157 -25.08 4.16 1.66
N THR A 158 -24.86 4.89 2.76
CA THR A 158 -25.86 5.83 3.31
C THR A 158 -26.16 6.98 2.33
N ALA A 159 -25.17 7.40 1.54
CA ALA A 159 -25.35 8.43 0.51
C ALA A 159 -26.12 7.96 -0.73
N THR A 160 -26.11 6.65 -1.03
CA THR A 160 -26.72 6.06 -2.23
C THR A 160 -28.00 5.27 -1.96
N GLU A 161 -28.45 5.22 -0.71
CA GLU A 161 -29.62 4.43 -0.32
C GLU A 161 -30.89 4.84 -1.09
N PRO A 162 -31.65 3.87 -1.66
CA PRO A 162 -32.89 4.16 -2.36
C PRO A 162 -33.97 4.71 -1.41
N LYS A 163 -34.57 5.83 -1.79
CA LYS A 163 -35.52 6.65 -1.01
C LYS A 163 -36.80 5.94 -0.52
N GLU A 164 -37.03 4.67 -0.84
CA GLU A 164 -38.27 3.94 -0.51
C GLU A 164 -38.29 3.35 0.91
N ARG A 165 -37.14 3.18 1.58
CA ARG A 165 -37.11 2.71 2.97
C ARG A 165 -36.99 3.88 3.93
N LYS A 166 -37.88 3.92 4.94
CA LYS A 166 -37.90 4.94 5.99
C LYS A 166 -36.50 5.09 6.60
N ARG A 167 -35.96 6.32 6.59
CA ARG A 167 -34.69 6.71 7.20
C ARG A 167 -34.71 6.41 8.71
N ALA A 168 -34.28 5.21 9.09
CA ALA A 168 -34.24 4.76 10.48
C ALA A 168 -32.84 4.93 11.10
N HIS A 169 -31.90 5.58 10.40
CA HIS A 169 -30.50 5.68 10.78
C HIS A 169 -30.02 7.13 10.95
N ILE A 170 -28.93 7.23 11.71
CA ILE A 170 -28.03 8.38 11.89
C ILE A 170 -27.66 8.85 10.47
N GLY A 171 -28.23 9.95 9.98
CA GLY A 171 -28.19 10.32 8.56
C GLY A 171 -26.78 10.52 7.94
N VAL A 172 -26.72 10.95 6.68
CA VAL A 172 -25.44 11.09 5.94
C VAL A 172 -24.41 12.02 6.64
N ILE A 173 -24.88 13.05 7.36
CA ILE A 173 -24.04 14.09 7.98
C ILE A 173 -23.06 13.53 9.04
N PRO A 174 -23.51 12.78 10.06
CA PRO A 174 -22.60 12.18 11.05
C PRO A 174 -21.63 11.16 10.45
N HIS A 175 -22.05 10.33 9.49
CA HIS A 175 -21.14 9.43 8.77
C HIS A 175 -20.08 10.22 7.97
N PHE A 176 -20.47 11.35 7.39
CA PHE A 176 -19.55 12.23 6.67
C PHE A 176 -18.51 12.86 7.61
N PHE A 177 -18.93 13.35 8.78
CA PHE A 177 -17.99 13.88 9.78
C PHE A 177 -17.02 12.81 10.28
N MET A 178 -17.51 11.59 10.52
CA MET A 178 -16.66 10.46 10.90
C MET A 178 -15.63 10.14 9.82
N ALA A 179 -16.01 10.16 8.54
CA ALA A 179 -15.09 9.93 7.43
C ALA A 179 -14.02 11.02 7.29
N VAL A 180 -14.39 12.30 7.44
CA VAL A 180 -13.42 13.42 7.43
C VAL A 180 -12.43 13.29 8.59
N LEU A 181 -12.93 13.02 9.81
CA LEU A 181 -12.08 12.81 10.99
C LEU A 181 -11.13 11.63 10.77
N TYR A 182 -11.64 10.52 10.23
CA TYR A 182 -10.86 9.34 9.91
C TYR A 182 -9.74 9.65 8.90
N VAL A 183 -10.06 10.23 7.74
CA VAL A 183 -9.06 10.54 6.71
C VAL A 183 -8.01 11.52 7.22
N PHE A 184 -8.42 12.50 8.03
CA PHE A 184 -7.49 13.44 8.67
C PHE A 184 -6.53 12.75 9.65
N LEU A 185 -7.06 11.94 10.59
CA LEU A 185 -6.24 11.21 11.56
C LEU A 185 -5.29 10.22 10.87
N HIS A 186 -5.78 9.51 9.85
CA HIS A 186 -4.96 8.58 9.09
C HIS A 186 -3.87 9.32 8.29
N ALA A 187 -4.17 10.49 7.70
CA ALA A 187 -3.17 11.31 7.02
C ALA A 187 -2.09 11.81 8.00
N ILE A 188 -2.44 12.17 9.24
CA ILE A 188 -1.46 12.48 10.29
C ILE A 188 -0.58 11.27 10.59
N LEU A 189 -1.16 10.08 10.75
CA LEU A 189 -0.41 8.85 11.01
C LEU A 189 0.63 8.59 9.93
N ILE A 190 0.21 8.61 8.66
CA ILE A 190 1.10 8.41 7.50
C ILE A 190 2.16 9.53 7.44
N MET A 191 1.81 10.76 7.80
CA MET A 191 2.76 11.86 7.87
C MET A 191 3.84 11.64 8.94
N VAL A 192 3.46 11.17 10.13
CA VAL A 192 4.39 10.81 11.21
C VAL A 192 5.31 9.66 10.77
N GLN A 193 4.78 8.66 10.05
CA GLN A 193 5.58 7.60 9.44
C GLN A 193 6.60 8.17 8.44
N ALA A 194 6.17 9.02 7.52
CA ALA A 194 7.06 9.65 6.53
C ALA A 194 8.18 10.45 7.19
N THR A 195 7.86 11.22 8.23
CA THR A 195 8.85 12.00 8.98
C THR A 195 9.79 11.13 9.80
N THR A 196 9.29 10.05 10.40
CA THR A 196 10.12 9.06 11.11
C THR A 196 11.13 8.43 10.16
N LEU A 197 10.67 8.01 8.96
CA LEU A 197 11.51 7.48 7.91
C LEU A 197 12.54 8.55 7.45
N ASN A 198 12.11 9.80 7.26
CA ASN A 198 13.01 10.90 6.91
C ASN A 198 14.13 11.12 7.95
N VAL A 199 13.80 11.06 9.24
CA VAL A 199 14.78 11.13 10.33
C VAL A 199 15.74 9.94 10.31
N ALA A 200 15.24 8.74 9.97
CA ALA A 200 16.08 7.54 9.84
C ALA A 200 17.12 7.67 8.73
N PHE A 201 16.72 8.12 7.55
CA PHE A 201 17.64 8.37 6.43
C PHE A 201 18.68 9.45 6.75
N ASN A 202 18.28 10.50 7.47
CA ASN A 202 19.19 11.59 7.86
C ASN A 202 19.99 11.33 9.15
N SER A 203 19.88 10.14 9.74
CA SER A 203 20.57 9.83 10.99
C SER A 203 22.05 9.51 10.75
N HIS A 204 22.94 10.13 11.54
CA HIS A 204 24.40 10.04 11.36
C HIS A 204 24.95 8.59 11.39
N ASN A 205 24.33 7.71 12.16
CA ASN A 205 24.84 6.36 12.38
C ASN A 205 24.16 5.27 11.53
N LYS A 206 23.21 5.61 10.64
CA LYS A 206 22.32 4.69 9.88
C LYS A 206 21.67 3.56 10.72
N SER A 207 21.84 3.59 12.04
CA SER A 207 21.48 2.53 12.97
C SER A 207 19.98 2.38 13.06
N LEU A 208 19.23 3.49 12.95
CA LEU A 208 17.77 3.45 12.91
C LEU A 208 17.27 2.72 11.66
N LEU A 209 17.87 2.98 10.50
CA LEU A 209 17.55 2.29 9.25
C LEU A 209 17.81 0.79 9.39
N THR A 210 19.01 0.40 9.87
CA THR A 210 19.35 -1.01 10.11
C THR A 210 18.41 -1.69 11.10
N ILE A 211 17.96 -0.97 12.13
CA ILE A 211 17.02 -1.52 13.12
C ILE A 211 15.64 -1.75 12.49
N MET A 212 15.13 -0.81 11.68
CA MET A 212 13.86 -0.98 10.95
C MET A 212 13.90 -2.21 10.04
N MET A 213 15.03 -2.43 9.37
CA MET A 213 15.26 -3.60 8.50
C MET A 213 15.32 -4.91 9.29
N SER A 214 15.76 -4.86 10.56
CA SER A 214 15.78 -6.04 11.43
C SER A 214 14.39 -6.41 11.96
N ASN A 215 13.44 -5.46 12.00
CA ASN A 215 12.04 -5.72 12.38
C ASN A 215 11.38 -6.72 11.44
N ASN A 216 11.71 -6.67 10.16
CA ASN A 216 11.24 -7.61 9.15
C ASN A 216 11.55 -9.08 9.50
N PHE A 217 12.65 -9.36 10.21
CA PHE A 217 12.94 -10.71 10.71
C PHE A 217 12.03 -11.15 11.87
N VAL A 218 11.58 -10.21 12.71
CA VAL A 218 10.60 -10.48 13.76
C VAL A 218 9.24 -10.82 13.14
N GLU A 219 8.86 -10.12 12.07
CA GLU A 219 7.64 -10.40 11.31
C GLU A 219 7.69 -11.75 10.60
N ILE A 220 8.83 -12.10 9.97
CA ILE A 220 9.06 -13.44 9.41
C ILE A 220 8.85 -14.49 10.51
N LYS A 221 9.45 -14.32 11.69
CA LYS A 221 9.28 -15.28 12.80
C LYS A 221 7.81 -15.42 13.23
N GLY A 222 7.05 -14.32 13.27
CA GLY A 222 5.64 -14.33 13.71
C GLY A 222 4.66 -14.95 12.70
N SER A 223 4.99 -14.91 11.41
CA SER A 223 4.14 -15.41 10.33
C SER A 223 4.47 -16.86 9.95
N VAL A 224 5.75 -17.24 9.89
CA VAL A 224 6.19 -18.53 9.34
C VAL A 224 5.68 -19.77 10.09
N PHE A 225 5.43 -19.66 11.39
CA PHE A 225 4.91 -20.77 12.21
C PHE A 225 3.37 -20.85 12.25
N LYS A 226 2.67 -19.90 11.62
CA LYS A 226 1.20 -19.92 11.56
C LYS A 226 0.72 -20.83 10.42
N LYS A 227 -0.39 -21.52 10.67
CA LYS A 227 -1.09 -22.28 9.64
C LYS A 227 -1.88 -21.32 8.76
N PHE A 228 -1.63 -21.34 7.46
CA PHE A 228 -2.32 -20.52 6.46
C PHE A 228 -3.15 -21.40 5.54
N GLU A 229 -4.41 -21.01 5.37
CA GLU A 229 -5.25 -21.48 4.27
C GLU A 229 -5.03 -20.61 3.04
N LYS A 230 -5.40 -21.10 1.85
CA LYS A 230 -5.26 -20.35 0.59
C LYS A 230 -5.90 -18.95 0.69
N ASN A 231 -7.13 -18.84 1.18
CA ASN A 231 -7.80 -17.54 1.30
C ASN A 231 -7.07 -16.57 2.25
N ASN A 232 -6.52 -17.09 3.36
CA ASN A 232 -5.75 -16.28 4.31
C ASN A 232 -4.41 -15.84 3.73
N LEU A 233 -3.75 -16.71 2.96
CA LEU A 233 -2.54 -16.37 2.22
C LEU A 233 -2.82 -15.30 1.16
N PHE A 234 -3.96 -15.35 0.48
CA PHE A 234 -4.34 -14.33 -0.49
C PHE A 234 -4.59 -12.97 0.17
N GLN A 235 -5.29 -12.92 1.30
CA GLN A 235 -5.49 -11.69 2.07
C GLN A 235 -4.16 -11.11 2.56
N MET A 236 -3.25 -11.96 3.03
CA MET A 236 -1.91 -11.56 3.44
C MET A 236 -1.12 -10.99 2.26
N SER A 237 -1.07 -11.67 1.11
CA SER A 237 -0.41 -11.16 -0.10
C SER A 237 -0.97 -9.81 -0.56
N ASN A 238 -2.28 -9.59 -0.46
CA ASN A 238 -2.88 -8.30 -0.80
C ASN A 238 -2.45 -7.19 0.18
N SER A 239 -2.33 -7.52 1.47
CA SER A 239 -1.79 -6.60 2.49
C SER A 239 -0.33 -6.25 2.19
N ASP A 240 0.50 -7.25 1.83
CA ASP A 240 1.91 -7.05 1.49
C ASP A 240 2.07 -6.17 0.22
N ILE A 241 1.22 -6.37 -0.80
CA ILE A 241 1.17 -5.50 -2.00
C ILE A 241 0.92 -4.05 -1.61
N LYS A 242 -0.09 -3.82 -0.77
CA LYS A 242 -0.46 -2.49 -0.31
C LYS A 242 0.65 -1.84 0.50
N GLU A 243 1.26 -2.61 1.40
CA GLU A 243 2.38 -2.17 2.23
C GLU A 243 3.56 -1.72 1.36
N ARG A 244 4.00 -2.55 0.40
CA ARG A 244 5.05 -2.18 -0.56
C ARG A 244 4.71 -0.91 -1.32
N PHE A 245 3.49 -0.79 -1.85
CA PHE A 245 3.07 0.41 -2.57
C PHE A 245 3.14 1.66 -1.68
N THR A 246 2.63 1.56 -0.45
CA THR A 246 2.65 2.66 0.52
C THR A 246 4.08 3.04 0.89
N ASN A 247 4.96 2.06 1.10
CA ASN A 247 6.38 2.26 1.35
C ASN A 247 7.08 2.96 0.17
N TYR A 248 6.75 2.63 -1.07
CA TYR A 248 7.29 3.34 -2.24
C TYR A 248 6.86 4.81 -2.29
N VAL A 249 5.60 5.11 -1.98
CA VAL A 249 5.12 6.50 -1.92
C VAL A 249 5.74 7.25 -0.74
N LEU A 250 5.91 6.60 0.42
CA LEU A 250 6.59 7.19 1.57
C LEU A 250 8.07 7.49 1.26
N LEU A 251 8.77 6.58 0.59
CA LEU A 251 10.15 6.80 0.13
C LEU A 251 10.22 7.95 -0.88
N LEU A 252 9.26 8.06 -1.80
CA LEU A 252 9.14 9.21 -2.70
C LEU A 252 8.98 10.52 -1.92
N ILE A 253 8.10 10.54 -0.91
CA ILE A 253 7.91 11.70 -0.02
C ILE A 253 9.22 12.05 0.71
N VAL A 254 9.93 11.07 1.25
CA VAL A 254 11.23 11.27 1.91
C VAL A 254 12.26 11.86 0.94
N CYS A 255 12.33 11.37 -0.29
CA CYS A 255 13.20 11.93 -1.33
C CYS A 255 12.84 13.39 -1.61
N LEU A 256 11.56 13.71 -1.82
CA LEU A 256 11.09 15.08 -2.07
C LEU A 256 11.44 16.02 -0.90
N ARG A 257 11.24 15.58 0.35
CA ARG A 257 11.56 16.37 1.54
C ARG A 257 13.06 16.59 1.72
N ASN A 258 13.88 15.59 1.43
CA ASN A 258 15.34 15.75 1.45
C ASN A 258 15.79 16.74 0.37
N MET A 259 15.27 16.63 -0.85
CA MET A 259 15.60 17.56 -1.92
C MET A 259 15.20 19.00 -1.58
N GLU A 260 14.03 19.22 -0.98
CA GLU A 260 13.63 20.55 -0.49
C GLU A 260 14.60 21.09 0.58
N GLN A 261 15.00 20.24 1.55
CA GLN A 261 15.93 20.62 2.62
C GLN A 261 17.31 21.04 2.08
N PHE A 262 17.79 20.39 1.02
CA PHE A 262 19.08 20.68 0.39
C PHE A 262 18.96 21.57 -0.86
N SER A 263 17.87 22.34 -0.97
CA SER A 263 17.66 23.31 -2.07
C SER A 263 17.84 22.70 -3.47
N TRP A 264 17.36 21.46 -3.64
CA TRP A 264 17.38 20.70 -4.88
C TRP A 264 18.77 20.41 -5.45
N ASN A 265 19.80 20.28 -4.60
CA ASN A 265 21.13 19.87 -5.04
C ASN A 265 21.16 18.38 -5.47
N PRO A 266 21.52 18.06 -6.73
CA PRO A 266 21.55 16.69 -7.24
C PRO A 266 22.59 15.79 -6.55
N ASP A 267 23.65 16.35 -5.97
CA ASP A 267 24.70 15.54 -5.31
C ASP A 267 24.14 14.75 -4.12
N HIS A 268 23.24 15.38 -3.35
CA HIS A 268 22.60 14.73 -2.21
C HIS A 268 21.62 13.63 -2.63
N LEU A 269 21.00 13.74 -3.81
CA LEU A 269 20.14 12.68 -4.36
C LEU A 269 20.95 11.40 -4.61
N TRP A 270 22.15 11.52 -5.18
CA TRP A 270 23.02 10.38 -5.45
C TRP A 270 23.51 9.69 -4.19
N VAL A 271 23.71 10.44 -3.11
CA VAL A 271 24.06 9.86 -1.80
C VAL A 271 22.88 9.13 -1.16
N LEU A 272 21.65 9.65 -1.33
CA LEU A 272 20.43 9.04 -0.79
C LEU A 272 19.98 7.79 -1.57
N PHE A 273 20.22 7.77 -2.87
CA PHE A 273 19.80 6.68 -3.77
C PHE A 273 20.17 5.26 -3.31
N PRO A 274 21.42 4.94 -2.92
CA PRO A 274 21.76 3.60 -2.45
C PRO A 274 21.01 3.21 -1.19
N ASP A 275 20.76 4.14 -0.26
CA ASP A 275 20.00 3.84 0.96
C ASP A 275 18.54 3.51 0.63
N VAL A 276 17.93 4.23 -0.33
CA VAL A 276 16.56 3.94 -0.81
C VAL A 276 16.51 2.57 -1.48
N CYS A 277 17.49 2.25 -2.32
CA CYS A 277 17.59 0.95 -2.99
C CYS A 277 17.75 -0.19 -1.99
N MET A 278 18.55 0.00 -0.95
CA MET A 278 18.74 -0.98 0.12
C MET A 278 17.44 -1.27 0.86
N VAL A 279 16.67 -0.25 1.22
CA VAL A 279 15.36 -0.43 1.88
C VAL A 279 14.42 -1.23 0.98
N VAL A 280 14.25 -0.82 -0.28
CA VAL A 280 13.37 -1.52 -1.23
C VAL A 280 13.82 -2.97 -1.46
N ALA A 281 15.11 -3.20 -1.66
CA ALA A 281 15.65 -4.54 -1.92
C ALA A 281 15.47 -5.47 -0.71
N SER A 282 15.63 -4.95 0.50
CA SER A 282 15.41 -5.76 1.71
C SER A 282 13.96 -6.13 1.93
N GLU A 283 13.04 -5.23 1.62
CA GLU A 283 11.60 -5.49 1.73
C GLU A 283 11.21 -6.61 0.76
N ILE A 284 11.72 -6.52 -0.47
CA ILE A 284 11.55 -7.57 -1.48
C ILE A 284 12.12 -8.90 -0.99
N ALA A 285 13.34 -8.89 -0.44
CA ALA A 285 13.98 -10.11 0.05
C ALA A 285 13.21 -10.74 1.23
N VAL A 286 12.74 -9.93 2.16
CA VAL A 286 11.97 -10.35 3.33
C VAL A 286 10.68 -11.02 2.92
N ASP A 287 9.92 -10.39 2.01
CA ASP A 287 8.68 -10.96 1.49
C ASP A 287 8.90 -12.27 0.74
N ILE A 288 9.93 -12.34 -0.09
CA ILE A 288 10.28 -13.59 -0.80
C ILE A 288 10.55 -14.70 0.22
N VAL A 289 11.32 -14.40 1.27
CA VAL A 289 11.62 -15.35 2.34
C VAL A 289 10.35 -15.73 3.10
N LYS A 290 9.55 -14.76 3.50
CA LYS A 290 8.26 -14.92 4.21
C LYS A 290 7.34 -15.86 3.44
N HIS A 291 7.06 -15.56 2.18
CA HIS A 291 6.20 -16.36 1.32
C HIS A 291 6.77 -17.74 1.02
N ALA A 292 8.08 -17.86 0.76
CA ALA A 292 8.71 -19.16 0.51
C ALA A 292 8.57 -20.11 1.70
N PHE A 293 8.77 -19.60 2.92
CA PHE A 293 8.60 -20.39 4.13
C PHE A 293 7.13 -20.71 4.41
N ILE A 294 6.22 -19.74 4.29
CA ILE A 294 4.77 -19.98 4.52
C ILE A 294 4.24 -21.05 3.56
N THR A 295 4.56 -20.98 2.26
CA THR A 295 4.12 -21.99 1.30
C THR A 295 4.74 -23.36 1.57
N LYS A 296 6.01 -23.38 2.04
CA LYS A 296 6.71 -24.63 2.36
C LYS A 296 6.17 -25.30 3.62
N PHE A 297 5.82 -24.54 4.67
CA PHE A 297 5.27 -25.09 5.92
C PHE A 297 3.80 -25.48 5.82
N ASN A 298 3.05 -24.90 4.88
CA ASN A 298 1.63 -25.18 4.66
C ASN A 298 1.37 -26.08 3.44
N ASP A 299 2.42 -26.63 2.81
CA ASP A 299 2.34 -27.47 1.61
C ASP A 299 1.50 -26.85 0.47
N ILE A 300 1.66 -25.54 0.25
CA ILE A 300 0.97 -24.79 -0.80
C ILE A 300 1.86 -24.71 -2.05
N THR A 301 1.30 -25.04 -3.22
CA THR A 301 2.01 -24.99 -4.51
C THR A 301 2.21 -23.55 -5.00
N ALA A 302 3.28 -23.31 -5.76
CA ALA A 302 3.59 -21.98 -6.31
C ALA A 302 2.54 -21.45 -7.29
N ASP A 303 1.77 -22.34 -7.94
CA ASP A 303 0.77 -21.97 -8.94
C ASP A 303 -0.40 -21.16 -8.36
N VAL A 304 -0.59 -21.23 -7.04
CA VAL A 304 -1.58 -20.45 -6.29
C VAL A 304 -1.40 -18.93 -6.50
N TYR A 305 -0.18 -18.43 -6.63
CA TYR A 305 0.05 -17.00 -6.93
C TYR A 305 -0.43 -16.61 -8.34
N SER A 306 -0.40 -17.53 -9.30
CA SER A 306 -0.97 -17.30 -10.63
C SER A 306 -2.51 -17.28 -10.58
N GLU A 307 -3.13 -18.13 -9.76
CA GLU A 307 -4.57 -18.10 -9.49
C GLU A 307 -5.00 -16.77 -8.84
N TYR A 308 -4.22 -16.29 -7.86
CA TYR A 308 -4.46 -15.00 -7.20
C TYR A 308 -4.38 -13.83 -8.18
N ARG A 309 -3.37 -13.83 -9.05
CA ARG A 309 -3.23 -12.81 -10.10
C ARG A 309 -4.40 -12.85 -11.08
N ALA A 310 -4.85 -14.03 -11.47
CA ALA A 310 -6.02 -14.19 -12.34
C ALA A 310 -7.31 -13.70 -11.65
N SER A 311 -7.48 -13.98 -10.35
CA SER A 311 -8.60 -13.47 -9.56
C SER A 311 -8.60 -11.94 -9.51
N LEU A 312 -7.45 -11.29 -9.29
CA LEU A 312 -7.35 -9.83 -9.30
C LEU A 312 -7.63 -9.24 -10.68
N ALA A 313 -7.15 -9.87 -11.75
CA ALA A 313 -7.42 -9.44 -13.12
C ALA A 313 -8.92 -9.56 -13.47
N PHE A 314 -9.56 -10.65 -13.05
CA PHE A 314 -10.99 -10.85 -13.23
C PHE A 314 -11.83 -9.78 -12.51
N ASP A 315 -11.45 -9.43 -11.29
CA ASP A 315 -12.12 -8.36 -10.53
C ASP A 315 -11.99 -7.00 -11.21
N LEU A 316 -10.80 -6.69 -11.75
CA LEU A 316 -10.57 -5.44 -12.50
C LEU A 316 -11.47 -5.35 -13.73
N VAL A 317 -11.56 -6.43 -14.52
CA VAL A 317 -12.41 -6.46 -15.72
C VAL A 317 -13.89 -6.35 -15.33
N SER A 318 -14.30 -7.07 -14.29
CA SER A 318 -15.68 -7.05 -13.79
C SER A 318 -16.09 -5.68 -13.24
N SER A 319 -15.18 -4.98 -12.55
CA SER A 319 -15.35 -3.61 -12.06
C SER A 319 -15.59 -2.63 -13.21
N ARG A 320 -14.77 -2.72 -14.28
CA ARG A 320 -14.90 -1.85 -15.46
C ARG A 320 -16.24 -1.99 -16.16
N GLN A 321 -16.80 -3.21 -16.21
CA GLN A 321 -18.10 -3.45 -16.84
C GLN A 321 -19.28 -2.88 -16.04
N LYS A 322 -19.15 -2.74 -14.72
CA LYS A 322 -20.22 -2.22 -13.84
C LYS A 322 -20.23 -0.71 -13.68
N ASN A 323 -19.34 0.03 -14.37
CA ASN A 323 -19.09 1.48 -14.16
C ASN A 323 -18.70 1.87 -12.73
N ASP A 324 -18.39 0.90 -11.87
CA ASP A 324 -17.81 1.11 -10.54
C ASP A 324 -16.29 1.17 -10.69
N TYR A 325 -15.80 2.27 -11.26
CA TYR A 325 -14.38 2.45 -11.57
C TYR A 325 -13.54 2.39 -10.28
N SER A 326 -12.64 1.42 -10.20
CA SER A 326 -11.53 1.30 -9.24
C SER A 326 -11.86 0.97 -7.77
N ASP A 327 -13.05 1.27 -7.27
CA ASP A 327 -13.33 1.11 -5.83
C ASP A 327 -13.36 -0.36 -5.38
N SER A 328 -13.94 -1.26 -6.18
CA SER A 328 -14.10 -2.66 -5.74
C SER A 328 -12.78 -3.43 -5.64
N VAL A 329 -11.81 -3.14 -6.52
CA VAL A 329 -10.49 -3.78 -6.52
C VAL A 329 -9.63 -3.23 -5.38
N SER A 330 -9.61 -1.89 -5.22
CA SER A 330 -8.92 -1.23 -4.11
C SER A 330 -9.47 -1.69 -2.75
N ARG A 331 -10.79 -1.90 -2.67
CA ARG A 331 -11.46 -2.47 -1.48
C ARG A 331 -10.99 -3.88 -1.17
N ARG A 332 -10.95 -4.78 -2.16
CA ARG A 332 -10.46 -6.17 -1.97
C ARG A 332 -9.00 -6.21 -1.51
N MET A 333 -8.20 -5.22 -1.91
CA MET A 333 -6.80 -5.10 -1.50
C MET A 333 -6.57 -4.42 -0.13
N GLY A 334 -7.60 -3.91 0.53
CA GLY A 334 -7.39 -3.18 1.78
C GLY A 334 -6.87 -1.74 1.58
N PHE A 335 -6.79 -1.24 0.34
CA PHE A 335 -6.13 0.02 0.00
C PHE A 335 -7.12 1.19 -0.05
N ILE A 336 -6.80 2.25 0.70
CA ILE A 336 -7.57 3.49 0.73
C ILE A 336 -6.64 4.61 0.25
N PRO A 337 -6.78 5.12 -0.99
CA PRO A 337 -5.84 6.08 -1.54
C PRO A 337 -5.99 7.49 -0.96
N LEU A 338 -7.11 7.84 -0.33
CA LEU A 338 -7.43 9.22 0.09
C LEU A 338 -6.40 9.82 1.09
N PRO A 339 -6.06 9.19 2.22
CA PRO A 339 -5.12 9.77 3.19
C PRO A 339 -3.73 9.97 2.60
N LEU A 340 -3.25 8.98 1.84
CA LEU A 340 -1.96 9.02 1.15
C LEU A 340 -1.92 10.13 0.08
N ALA A 341 -3.02 10.31 -0.66
CA ALA A 341 -3.14 11.37 -1.66
C ALA A 341 -3.14 12.75 -1.02
N VAL A 342 -3.90 12.97 0.07
CA VAL A 342 -3.90 14.23 0.83
C VAL A 342 -2.49 14.60 1.29
N LEU A 343 -1.74 13.62 1.82
CA LEU A 343 -0.36 13.83 2.25
C LEU A 343 0.56 14.19 1.07
N LEU A 344 0.47 13.45 -0.04
CA LEU A 344 1.32 13.73 -1.21
C LEU A 344 1.05 15.13 -1.78
N ILE A 345 -0.22 15.53 -1.91
CA ILE A 345 -0.60 16.89 -2.36
C ILE A 345 0.02 17.94 -1.43
N ARG A 346 -0.11 17.75 -0.11
CA ARG A 346 0.46 18.67 0.87
C ARG A 346 1.99 18.78 0.73
N VAL A 347 2.70 17.65 0.64
CA VAL A 347 4.16 17.65 0.54
C VAL A 347 4.59 18.33 -0.75
N VAL A 348 4.01 17.94 -1.89
CA VAL A 348 4.35 18.51 -3.20
C VAL A 348 4.09 20.01 -3.24
N THR A 349 2.95 20.48 -2.71
CA THR A 349 2.62 21.92 -2.65
C THR A 349 3.53 22.70 -1.71
N SER A 350 4.03 22.09 -0.63
CA SER A 350 5.03 22.71 0.25
C SER A 350 6.42 22.73 -0.38
N SER A 351 6.83 21.66 -1.07
CA SER A 351 8.18 21.48 -1.60
C SER A 351 8.43 22.24 -2.90
N ILE A 352 7.41 22.37 -3.75
CA ILE A 352 7.50 23.05 -5.04
C ILE A 352 6.86 24.42 -4.91
N LYS A 353 7.69 25.46 -4.75
CA LYS A 353 7.23 26.85 -4.81
C LYS A 353 6.94 27.22 -6.26
N VAL A 354 5.71 26.99 -6.70
CA VAL A 354 5.22 27.44 -8.02
C VAL A 354 5.05 28.96 -7.97
N GLN A 355 6.10 29.70 -8.31
CA GLN A 355 6.05 31.15 -8.47
C GLN A 355 5.78 31.51 -9.93
N GLY A 356 4.68 32.22 -10.18
CA GLY A 356 4.32 32.78 -11.49
C GLY A 356 3.12 32.11 -12.16
N VAL A 357 2.29 32.92 -12.82
CA VAL A 357 1.08 32.49 -13.56
C VAL A 357 1.41 31.44 -14.63
N LEU A 358 2.57 31.57 -15.28
CA LEU A 358 3.04 30.62 -16.29
C LEU A 358 3.31 29.22 -15.71
N ALA A 359 3.81 29.14 -14.48
CA ALA A 359 4.07 27.86 -13.85
C ALA A 359 2.76 27.14 -13.46
N TYR A 360 1.72 27.89 -13.03
CA TYR A 360 0.37 27.34 -12.86
C TYR A 360 -0.24 26.89 -14.20
N VAL A 361 -0.06 27.66 -15.27
CA VAL A 361 -0.52 27.27 -16.62
C VAL A 361 0.21 26.00 -17.10
N CYS A 362 1.51 25.86 -16.87
CA CYS A 362 2.25 24.63 -17.19
C CYS A 362 1.79 23.42 -16.37
N VAL A 363 1.47 23.60 -15.09
CA VAL A 363 0.90 22.53 -14.25
C VAL A 363 -0.49 22.13 -14.75
N VAL A 364 -1.33 23.09 -15.13
CA VAL A 364 -2.66 22.81 -15.71
C VAL A 364 -2.55 22.17 -17.09
N LEU A 365 -1.60 22.59 -17.93
CA LEU A 365 -1.36 21.98 -19.24
C LEU A 365 -0.78 20.56 -19.12
N PHE A 366 0.11 20.31 -18.16
CA PHE A 366 0.60 18.97 -17.84
C PHE A 366 -0.50 18.07 -17.26
N TYR A 367 -1.47 18.66 -16.58
CA TYR A 367 -2.62 17.95 -16.03
C TYR A 367 -3.69 17.63 -17.08
N CYS A 368 -3.83 18.47 -18.11
CA CYS A 368 -4.85 18.34 -19.16
C CYS A 368 -4.35 17.68 -20.46
N GLY A 369 -3.04 17.60 -20.68
CA GLY A 369 -2.40 16.92 -21.82
C GLY A 369 -2.04 15.48 -21.48
#